data_AF-A0A7G9L8N4-F1
#
_entry.id   AF-A0A7G9L8N4-F1
#
_cell.length_a   1.000
_cell.length_b   1.000
_cell.length_c   1.000
_cell.angle_alpha   90.00
_cell.angle_beta   90.00
_cell.angle_gamma   90.00
#
_symmetry.space_group_name_H-M   'P 1'
#
loop_
_entity.id
_entity.type
_entity.pdbx_description
1 polymer ?
#
loop_
_entity_poly.entity_id
_entity_poly.type
_entity_poly.pdbx_seq_one_letter_code
_entity_poly.pdbx_strand_id
1 'polypeptide(L)'
;MKKTFLILFILCTSQLFSQSDLQNFFKLSGPIKTWVLFHPFKAKKSLKISNETNKVADSIRKTNLLDGDAAGGQVDAFRHAYWMARLRQEMGKRSARSLGKAHEKDNYLTYKKRKLEDGVVPDEISSEMDLHNNDEGLKLIKRRSKTSRESLIYKIVNAIKEGKMKIIKKDKKGNFLTCDGKIIPKESLKGKWKNNKCLVNSDK
;
A
#
# COMPACT_ATOMS: atom_id res chain seq x y z
N MET A 1 38.41 22.70 -36.25
CA MET A 1 38.42 21.65 -35.19
C MET A 1 38.14 22.16 -33.77
N LYS A 2 38.25 23.45 -33.45
CA LYS A 2 37.93 23.98 -32.11
C LYS A 2 36.43 24.25 -31.84
N LYS A 3 35.62 24.52 -32.88
CA LYS A 3 34.18 24.82 -32.75
C LYS A 3 33.29 23.57 -32.58
N THR A 4 33.73 22.41 -33.08
CA THR A 4 33.01 21.13 -32.93
C THR A 4 33.09 20.55 -31.53
N PHE A 5 34.18 20.78 -30.80
CA PHE A 5 34.31 20.36 -29.39
C PHE A 5 33.38 21.13 -28.44
N LEU A 6 33.07 22.39 -28.76
CA LEU A 6 32.18 23.22 -27.96
C LEU A 6 30.71 22.73 -28.01
N ILE A 7 30.29 22.19 -29.17
CA ILE A 7 28.93 21.65 -29.36
C ILE A 7 28.76 20.31 -28.62
N LEU A 8 29.81 19.48 -28.56
CA LEU A 8 29.79 18.23 -27.79
C LEU A 8 29.75 18.49 -26.27
N PHE A 9 30.36 19.58 -25.80
CA PHE A 9 30.38 19.94 -24.38
C PHE A 9 29.02 20.47 -23.90
N ILE A 10 28.26 21.15 -24.77
CA ILE A 10 26.92 21.69 -24.46
C ILE A 10 25.85 20.57 -24.42
N LEU A 11 26.05 19.45 -25.12
CA LEU A 11 25.14 18.30 -25.04
C LEU A 11 25.32 17.47 -23.76
N CYS A 12 26.44 17.62 -23.04
CA CYS A 12 26.74 16.85 -21.84
C CYS A 12 26.19 17.47 -20.53
N THR A 13 25.82 18.75 -20.53
CA THR A 13 25.39 19.46 -19.31
C THR A 13 23.88 19.38 -19.04
N SER A 14 23.12 18.72 -19.91
CA SER A 14 21.64 18.78 -19.88
C SER A 14 20.94 17.55 -19.32
N GLN A 15 21.54 16.68 -18.49
CA GLN A 15 20.79 15.56 -17.86
C GLN A 15 21.17 15.17 -16.42
N LEU A 16 21.43 16.13 -15.53
CA LEU A 16 21.65 15.84 -14.09
C LEU A 16 20.36 15.76 -13.24
N PHE A 17 19.16 15.88 -13.83
CA PHE A 17 17.88 15.80 -13.11
C PHE A 17 17.43 14.37 -12.70
N SER A 18 18.28 13.34 -12.89
CA SER A 18 17.95 11.93 -12.64
C SER A 18 18.44 11.37 -11.29
N GLN A 19 19.19 12.16 -10.50
CA GLN A 19 19.87 11.62 -9.31
C GLN A 19 18.93 11.07 -8.24
N SER A 20 17.76 11.71 -8.02
CA SER A 20 16.82 11.32 -6.97
C SER A 20 16.03 10.05 -7.31
N ASP A 21 15.52 9.93 -8.54
CA ASP A 21 14.71 8.79 -8.97
C ASP A 21 15.55 7.51 -9.07
N LEU A 22 16.79 7.63 -9.58
CA LEU A 22 17.73 6.51 -9.64
C LEU A 22 18.11 6.01 -8.24
N GLN A 23 18.42 6.93 -7.33
CA GLN A 23 18.75 6.57 -5.95
C GLN A 23 17.55 5.89 -5.25
N ASN A 24 16.34 6.39 -5.47
CA ASN A 24 15.12 5.79 -4.94
C ASN A 24 14.89 4.39 -5.53
N PHE A 25 15.12 4.19 -6.82
CA PHE A 25 15.05 2.87 -7.45
C PHE A 25 16.00 1.87 -6.78
N PHE A 26 17.25 2.26 -6.50
CA PHE A 26 18.21 1.35 -5.84
C PHE A 26 17.84 1.01 -4.39
N LYS A 27 17.04 1.84 -3.71
CA LYS A 27 16.51 1.55 -2.36
C LYS A 27 15.39 0.50 -2.36
N LEU A 28 14.71 0.29 -3.50
CA LEU A 28 13.63 -0.68 -3.62
C LEU A 28 14.14 -2.12 -3.42
N SER A 29 13.26 -3.00 -2.95
CA SER A 29 13.54 -4.44 -2.89
C SER A 29 13.49 -5.10 -4.27
N GLY A 30 14.00 -6.33 -4.34
CA GLY A 30 13.96 -7.15 -5.55
C GLY A 30 12.56 -7.23 -6.19
N PRO A 31 11.50 -7.62 -5.45
CA PRO A 31 10.15 -7.70 -6.01
C PRO A 31 9.66 -6.41 -6.66
N ILE A 32 9.85 -5.26 -6.00
CA ILE A 32 9.41 -3.96 -6.53
C ILE A 32 10.30 -3.51 -7.70
N LYS A 33 11.62 -3.69 -7.62
CA LYS A 33 12.55 -3.41 -8.74
C LYS A 33 12.17 -4.19 -9.98
N THR A 34 11.97 -5.49 -9.84
CA THR A 34 11.53 -6.36 -10.93
C THR A 34 10.22 -5.86 -11.51
N TRP A 35 9.24 -5.52 -10.68
CA TRP A 35 7.97 -4.98 -11.16
C TRP A 35 8.15 -3.68 -11.97
N VAL A 36 8.97 -2.74 -11.47
CA VAL A 36 9.27 -1.47 -12.14
C VAL A 36 9.94 -1.69 -13.50
N LEU A 37 10.91 -2.60 -13.58
CA LEU A 37 11.61 -2.95 -14.83
C LEU A 37 10.65 -3.53 -15.87
N PHE A 38 9.69 -4.37 -15.46
CA PHE A 38 8.67 -4.92 -16.37
C PHE A 38 7.51 -3.95 -16.67
N HIS A 39 7.40 -2.82 -15.94
CA HIS A 39 6.29 -1.87 -16.06
C HIS A 39 6.71 -0.39 -16.00
N PRO A 40 7.74 0.06 -16.77
CA PRO A 40 8.36 1.37 -16.58
C PRO A 40 7.37 2.54 -16.71
N PHE A 41 6.47 2.50 -17.70
CA PHE A 41 5.46 3.55 -17.90
C PHE A 41 4.38 3.57 -16.81
N LYS A 42 4.15 2.45 -16.12
CA LYS A 42 3.16 2.35 -15.04
C LYS A 42 3.77 2.72 -13.69
N ALA A 43 5.09 2.53 -13.51
CA ALA A 43 5.80 2.84 -12.27
C ALA A 43 5.64 4.30 -11.83
N LYS A 44 5.76 5.25 -12.76
CA LYS A 44 5.53 6.67 -12.44
C LYS A 44 4.09 6.93 -12.00
N LYS A 45 3.12 6.27 -12.64
CA LYS A 45 1.70 6.39 -12.28
C LYS A 45 1.41 5.76 -10.92
N SER A 46 1.95 4.57 -10.63
CA SER A 46 1.76 3.91 -9.33
C SER A 46 2.32 4.75 -8.20
N LEU A 47 3.51 5.34 -8.37
CA LEU A 47 4.10 6.22 -7.35
C LEU A 47 3.19 7.42 -7.04
N LYS A 48 2.67 8.09 -8.08
CA LYS A 48 1.72 9.20 -7.91
C LYS A 48 0.45 8.75 -7.16
N ILE A 49 -0.07 7.57 -7.49
CA ILE A 49 -1.27 6.99 -6.84
C ILE A 49 -0.99 6.59 -5.39
N SER A 50 0.18 6.03 -5.07
CA SER A 50 0.57 5.71 -3.70
C SER A 50 0.65 6.98 -2.84
N ASN A 51 1.26 8.05 -3.36
CA ASN A 51 1.31 9.34 -2.66
C ASN A 51 -0.09 9.97 -2.49
N GLU A 52 -0.96 9.85 -3.48
CA GLU A 52 -2.38 10.26 -3.39
C GLU A 52 -3.10 9.46 -2.31
N THR A 53 -2.93 8.12 -2.30
CA THR A 53 -3.55 7.21 -1.35
C THR A 53 -3.19 7.57 0.08
N ASN A 54 -1.91 7.81 0.38
CA ASN A 54 -1.46 8.18 1.72
C ASN A 54 -2.13 9.48 2.19
N LYS A 55 -2.16 10.51 1.34
CA LYS A 55 -2.83 11.79 1.67
C LYS A 55 -4.33 11.62 1.93
N VAL A 56 -5.01 10.82 1.13
CA VAL A 56 -6.45 10.58 1.29
C VAL A 56 -6.71 9.77 2.56
N ALA A 57 -5.95 8.69 2.80
CA ALA A 57 -6.06 7.88 4.02
C ALA A 57 -5.78 8.71 5.29
N ASP A 58 -4.75 9.55 5.27
CA ASP A 58 -4.45 10.49 6.36
C ASP A 58 -5.57 11.49 6.62
N SER A 59 -6.26 11.92 5.56
CA SER A 59 -7.42 12.80 5.67
C SER A 59 -8.61 12.06 6.28
N ILE A 60 -8.91 10.85 5.80
CA ILE A 60 -9.98 10.00 6.33
C ILE A 60 -9.75 9.67 7.81
N ARG A 61 -8.50 9.38 8.21
CA ARG A 61 -8.12 9.13 9.61
C ARG A 61 -8.51 10.24 10.56
N LYS A 62 -8.48 11.50 10.10
CA LYS A 62 -8.84 12.68 10.92
C LYS A 62 -10.35 12.90 11.02
N THR A 63 -11.15 12.13 10.30
CA THR A 63 -12.62 12.20 10.34
C THR A 63 -13.19 11.12 11.25
N ASN A 64 -14.48 11.22 11.57
CA ASN A 64 -15.24 10.18 12.27
C ASN A 64 -15.89 9.15 11.31
N LEU A 65 -15.46 9.11 10.04
CA LEU A 65 -16.09 8.25 9.04
C LEU A 65 -15.79 6.76 9.25
N LEU A 66 -14.60 6.47 9.78
CA LEU A 66 -14.03 5.15 10.08
C LEU A 66 -13.40 5.18 11.49
N ASP A 67 -12.87 4.04 11.94
CA ASP A 67 -12.30 3.83 13.29
C ASP A 67 -11.03 4.63 13.64
N GLY A 68 -10.42 5.33 12.68
CA GLY A 68 -9.19 6.11 12.90
C GLY A 68 -7.90 5.28 12.97
N ASP A 69 -7.97 3.95 12.87
CA ASP A 69 -6.83 3.06 13.06
C ASP A 69 -6.12 2.74 11.74
N ALA A 70 -4.95 3.35 11.56
CA ALA A 70 -4.14 3.27 10.36
C ALA A 70 -3.29 1.99 10.23
N ALA A 71 -3.29 1.10 11.23
CA ALA A 71 -2.44 -0.08 11.24
C ALA A 71 -3.23 -1.33 11.64
N GLY A 72 -3.95 -1.92 10.70
CA GLY A 72 -4.83 -3.07 10.92
C GLY A 72 -6.29 -2.74 11.15
N GLY A 73 -6.70 -1.46 11.14
CA GLY A 73 -8.08 -1.03 11.32
C GLY A 73 -8.81 -0.72 10.00
N GLN A 74 -9.98 -0.10 10.11
CA GLN A 74 -10.81 0.31 8.97
C GLN A 74 -10.11 1.36 8.09
N VAL A 75 -9.36 2.29 8.67
CA VAL A 75 -8.57 3.27 7.88
C VAL A 75 -7.50 2.57 7.07
N ASP A 76 -6.87 1.53 7.63
CA ASP A 76 -5.90 0.74 6.91
C ASP A 76 -6.56 -0.07 5.76
N ALA A 77 -7.66 -0.74 6.06
CA ALA A 77 -8.47 -1.42 5.05
C ALA A 77 -8.89 -0.48 3.90
N PHE A 78 -9.29 0.75 4.24
CA PHE A 78 -9.58 1.81 3.28
C PHE A 78 -8.36 2.15 2.41
N ARG A 79 -7.18 2.33 3.03
CA ARG A 79 -5.93 2.66 2.32
C ARG A 79 -5.61 1.60 1.25
N HIS A 80 -5.64 0.32 1.61
CA HIS A 80 -5.38 -0.78 0.68
C HIS A 80 -6.44 -0.87 -0.44
N ALA A 81 -7.72 -0.78 -0.08
CA ALA A 81 -8.81 -0.84 -1.06
C ALA A 81 -8.77 0.35 -2.04
N TYR A 82 -8.53 1.57 -1.52
CA TYR A 82 -8.43 2.78 -2.33
C TYR A 82 -7.21 2.74 -3.26
N TRP A 83 -6.05 2.33 -2.73
CA TRP A 83 -4.84 2.16 -3.52
C TRP A 83 -5.08 1.25 -4.71
N MET A 84 -5.63 0.05 -4.46
CA MET A 84 -5.87 -0.94 -5.51
C MET A 84 -6.95 -0.53 -6.49
N ALA A 85 -7.99 0.14 -6.03
CA ALA A 85 -9.01 0.70 -6.91
C ALA A 85 -8.41 1.78 -7.84
N ARG A 86 -7.65 2.74 -7.30
CA ARG A 86 -7.00 3.79 -8.11
C ARG A 86 -5.98 3.21 -9.09
N LEU A 87 -5.17 2.24 -8.67
CA LEU A 87 -4.30 1.50 -9.57
C LEU A 87 -5.11 0.83 -10.68
N ARG A 88 -6.18 0.10 -10.36
CA ARG A 88 -7.01 -0.55 -11.40
C ARG A 88 -7.62 0.46 -12.37
N GLN A 89 -8.08 1.60 -11.87
CA GLN A 89 -8.67 2.66 -12.69
C GLN A 89 -7.65 3.15 -13.75
N GLU A 90 -6.39 3.36 -13.36
CA GLU A 90 -5.35 3.92 -14.25
C GLU A 90 -4.61 2.90 -15.12
N MET A 91 -4.28 1.73 -14.57
CA MET A 91 -3.41 0.74 -15.25
C MET A 91 -4.04 -0.64 -15.45
N GLY A 92 -5.25 -0.87 -14.94
CA GLY A 92 -5.99 -2.12 -15.10
C GLY A 92 -5.70 -3.18 -14.05
N LYS A 93 -6.58 -4.18 -13.98
CA LYS A 93 -6.62 -5.18 -12.90
C LYS A 93 -5.32 -6.00 -12.79
N ARG A 94 -4.76 -6.46 -13.92
CA ARG A 94 -3.59 -7.34 -13.91
C ARG A 94 -2.36 -6.65 -13.32
N SER A 95 -2.05 -5.43 -13.77
CA SER A 95 -0.90 -4.67 -13.28
C SER A 95 -1.09 -4.17 -11.85
N ALA A 96 -2.30 -3.73 -11.49
CA ALA A 96 -2.60 -3.36 -10.11
C ALA A 96 -2.40 -4.55 -9.16
N ARG A 97 -2.99 -5.71 -9.49
CA ARG A 97 -2.85 -6.94 -8.69
C ARG A 97 -1.39 -7.42 -8.58
N SER A 98 -0.63 -7.37 -9.68
CA SER A 98 0.78 -7.80 -9.62
C SER A 98 1.64 -6.85 -8.78
N LEU A 99 1.31 -5.55 -8.75
CA LEU A 99 1.98 -4.58 -7.89
C LEU A 99 1.65 -4.84 -6.40
N GLY A 100 0.37 -5.03 -6.07
CA GLY A 100 -0.04 -5.38 -4.70
C GLY A 100 0.68 -6.63 -4.20
N LYS A 101 0.72 -7.70 -5.01
CA LYS A 101 1.50 -8.92 -4.67
C LYS A 101 3.00 -8.68 -4.52
N ALA A 102 3.57 -7.75 -5.27
CA ALA A 102 4.98 -7.39 -5.13
C ALA A 102 5.25 -6.62 -3.84
N HIS A 103 4.30 -5.79 -3.39
CA HIS A 103 4.36 -5.08 -2.12
C HIS A 103 4.29 -6.04 -0.92
N GLU A 104 3.40 -7.02 -0.92
CA GLU A 104 3.35 -8.02 0.16
C GLU A 104 4.63 -8.86 0.24
N LYS A 105 5.23 -9.18 -0.91
CA LYS A 105 6.55 -9.85 -0.94
C LYS A 105 7.65 -8.96 -0.37
N ASP A 106 7.57 -7.65 -0.62
CA ASP A 106 8.49 -6.67 -0.01
C ASP A 106 8.35 -6.65 1.50
N ASN A 107 7.12 -6.63 2.01
CA ASN A 107 6.81 -6.67 3.45
C ASN A 107 7.42 -7.91 4.12
N TYR A 108 7.29 -9.08 3.51
CA TYR A 108 7.96 -10.30 3.99
C TYR A 108 9.49 -10.21 4.01
N LEU A 109 10.11 -9.58 3.01
CA LEU A 109 11.56 -9.35 3.00
C LEU A 109 11.99 -8.32 4.05
N THR A 110 11.18 -7.29 4.29
CA THR A 110 11.37 -6.29 5.33
C THR A 110 11.32 -6.93 6.72
N TYR A 111 10.35 -7.82 6.96
CA TYR A 111 10.29 -8.67 8.15
C TYR A 111 11.58 -9.48 8.33
N LYS A 112 12.05 -10.19 7.28
CA LYS A 112 13.30 -10.99 7.35
C LYS A 112 14.52 -10.15 7.71
N LYS A 113 14.54 -8.89 7.30
CA LYS A 113 15.61 -7.92 7.62
C LYS A 113 15.45 -7.28 9.00
N ARG A 114 14.43 -7.66 9.78
CA ARG A 114 14.04 -7.04 11.06
C ARG A 114 13.84 -5.53 10.95
N LYS A 115 13.40 -5.05 9.78
CA LYS A 115 13.06 -3.64 9.55
C LYS A 115 11.57 -3.43 9.78
N LEU A 116 11.20 -2.19 10.08
CA LEU A 116 9.81 -1.78 10.25
C LEU A 116 9.20 -1.37 8.90
N GLU A 117 7.90 -1.56 8.73
CA GLU A 117 7.07 -1.02 7.66
C GLU A 117 5.98 -0.16 8.32
N ASP A 118 5.84 1.10 7.91
CA ASP A 118 4.90 2.07 8.52
C ASP A 118 4.94 2.13 10.08
N GLY A 119 6.09 1.80 10.67
CA GLY A 119 6.31 1.78 12.12
C GLY A 119 5.95 0.47 12.83
N VAL A 120 5.43 -0.53 12.12
CA VAL A 120 5.06 -1.86 12.64
C VAL A 120 5.89 -2.94 11.94
N VAL A 121 6.15 -4.06 12.62
CA VAL A 121 6.79 -5.21 11.96
C VAL A 121 5.73 -5.94 11.14
N PRO A 122 5.91 -6.13 9.82
CA PRO A 122 4.99 -6.92 9.02
C PRO A 122 4.87 -8.34 9.56
N ASP A 123 3.66 -8.87 9.49
CA ASP A 123 3.38 -10.26 9.85
C ASP A 123 2.40 -10.91 8.86
N GLU A 124 2.22 -12.22 9.01
CA GLU A 124 1.39 -13.03 8.13
C GLU A 124 -0.06 -12.56 8.11
N ILE A 125 -0.63 -12.23 9.28
CA ILE A 125 -2.03 -11.84 9.42
C ILE A 125 -2.30 -10.46 8.80
N SER A 126 -1.37 -9.51 8.98
CA SER A 126 -1.39 -8.23 8.28
C SER A 126 -1.31 -8.43 6.76
N SER A 127 -0.43 -9.32 6.28
CA SER A 127 -0.31 -9.61 4.85
C SER A 127 -1.58 -10.24 4.28
N GLU A 128 -2.24 -11.12 5.02
CA GLU A 128 -3.52 -11.73 4.63
C GLU A 128 -4.65 -10.68 4.57
N MET A 129 -4.71 -9.79 5.56
CA MET A 129 -5.62 -8.64 5.57
C MET A 129 -5.44 -7.78 4.32
N ASP A 130 -4.19 -7.39 4.04
CA ASP A 130 -3.84 -6.50 2.94
C ASP A 130 -4.16 -7.14 1.59
N LEU A 131 -3.83 -8.42 1.40
CA LEU A 131 -4.18 -9.17 0.19
C LEU A 131 -5.70 -9.22 -0.04
N HIS A 132 -6.49 -9.47 1.00
CA HIS A 132 -7.95 -9.48 0.90
C HIS A 132 -8.49 -8.10 0.52
N ASN A 133 -8.10 -7.07 1.27
CA ASN A 133 -8.56 -5.68 1.07
C ASN A 133 -8.13 -5.14 -0.29
N ASN A 134 -6.93 -5.51 -0.74
CA ASN A 134 -6.43 -5.21 -2.07
C ASN A 134 -7.36 -5.82 -3.15
N ASP A 135 -7.75 -7.08 -3.01
CA ASP A 135 -8.61 -7.76 -3.98
C ASP A 135 -10.06 -7.23 -3.96
N GLU A 136 -10.59 -6.85 -2.80
CA GLU A 136 -11.88 -6.14 -2.71
C GLU A 136 -11.82 -4.75 -3.38
N GLY A 137 -10.78 -3.97 -3.11
CA GLY A 137 -10.54 -2.68 -3.77
C GLY A 137 -10.51 -2.80 -5.29
N LEU A 138 -9.86 -3.85 -5.81
CA LEU A 138 -9.91 -4.14 -7.23
C LEU A 138 -11.35 -4.32 -7.71
N LYS A 139 -12.22 -5.08 -7.02
CA LYS A 139 -13.60 -5.39 -7.47
C LYS A 139 -14.46 -4.14 -7.67
N LEU A 140 -14.24 -3.08 -6.87
CA LEU A 140 -15.10 -1.89 -6.80
C LEU A 140 -15.04 -0.95 -8.01
N ILE A 141 -14.07 -1.12 -8.91
CA ILE A 141 -13.90 -0.23 -10.07
C ILE A 141 -13.42 -0.96 -11.32
N LYS A 142 -13.54 -0.32 -12.50
CA LYS A 142 -13.01 -0.82 -13.77
C LYS A 142 -11.95 0.15 -14.32
N ARG A 143 -11.09 -0.35 -15.21
CA ARG A 143 -10.06 0.47 -15.87
C ARG A 143 -10.74 1.57 -16.68
N ARG A 144 -10.20 2.80 -16.65
CA ARG A 144 -10.75 4.00 -17.32
C ARG A 144 -12.19 4.35 -16.89
N SER A 145 -12.62 3.89 -15.70
CA SER A 145 -13.91 4.34 -15.17
C SER A 145 -13.93 5.85 -15.02
N LYS A 146 -15.07 6.48 -15.34
CA LYS A 146 -15.31 7.92 -15.10
C LYS A 146 -15.71 8.23 -13.65
N THR A 147 -15.74 7.23 -12.77
CA THR A 147 -15.99 7.41 -11.34
C THR A 147 -15.01 8.43 -10.76
N SER A 148 -15.54 9.46 -10.10
CA SER A 148 -14.73 10.45 -9.38
C SER A 148 -14.05 9.82 -8.17
N ARG A 149 -13.05 10.51 -7.59
CA ARG A 149 -12.38 10.02 -6.38
C ARG A 149 -13.34 9.98 -5.21
N GLU A 150 -14.20 10.99 -5.07
CA GLU A 150 -15.20 11.12 -4.00
C GLU A 150 -16.20 9.96 -4.06
N SER A 151 -16.71 9.64 -5.25
CA SER A 151 -17.60 8.49 -5.44
C SER A 151 -16.90 7.16 -5.14
N LEU A 152 -15.61 7.05 -5.46
CA LEU A 152 -14.82 5.87 -5.14
C LEU A 152 -14.60 5.73 -3.62
N ILE A 153 -14.28 6.84 -2.94
CA ILE A 153 -14.16 6.89 -1.46
C ILE A 153 -15.46 6.40 -0.83
N TYR A 154 -16.60 6.94 -1.26
CA TYR A 154 -17.92 6.54 -0.75
C TYR A 154 -18.19 5.04 -0.93
N LYS A 155 -17.90 4.48 -2.12
CA LYS A 155 -18.05 3.04 -2.40
C LYS A 155 -17.20 2.17 -1.48
N ILE A 156 -15.96 2.57 -1.23
CA ILE A 156 -15.05 1.81 -0.37
C ILE A 156 -15.51 1.88 1.09
N VAL A 157 -15.88 3.08 1.56
CA VAL A 157 -16.39 3.27 2.93
C VAL A 157 -17.64 2.43 3.18
N ASN A 158 -18.58 2.39 2.22
CA ASN A 158 -19.75 1.52 2.35
C ASN A 158 -19.35 0.04 2.40
N ALA A 159 -18.44 -0.41 1.54
CA ALA A 159 -17.97 -1.79 1.56
C ALA A 159 -17.30 -2.18 2.91
N ILE A 160 -16.57 -1.24 3.53
CA ILE A 160 -16.01 -1.42 4.88
C ILE A 160 -17.12 -1.54 5.92
N LYS A 161 -18.10 -0.64 5.90
CA LYS A 161 -19.23 -0.64 6.85
C LYS A 161 -20.13 -1.88 6.70
N GLU A 162 -20.19 -2.45 5.50
CA GLU A 162 -20.88 -3.71 5.20
C GLU A 162 -20.08 -4.96 5.58
N GLY A 163 -18.89 -4.82 6.17
CA GLY A 163 -18.07 -5.95 6.60
C GLY A 163 -17.37 -6.72 5.48
N LYS A 164 -17.29 -6.15 4.26
CA LYS A 164 -16.64 -6.82 3.11
C LYS A 164 -15.12 -6.84 3.22
N MET A 165 -14.54 -5.89 3.96
CA MET A 165 -13.11 -5.81 4.20
C MET A 165 -12.72 -6.62 5.44
N LYS A 166 -11.42 -6.84 5.61
CA LYS A 166 -10.84 -7.45 6.80
C LYS A 166 -10.09 -6.41 7.61
N ILE A 167 -10.13 -6.58 8.93
CA ILE A 167 -9.37 -5.81 9.91
C ILE A 167 -8.79 -6.77 10.95
N ILE A 168 -7.79 -6.32 11.69
CA ILE A 168 -7.19 -7.04 12.80
C ILE A 168 -7.94 -6.68 14.08
N LYS A 169 -8.44 -7.69 14.77
CA LYS A 169 -9.21 -7.53 16.01
C LYS A 169 -8.37 -6.85 17.10
N LYS A 170 -8.90 -5.77 17.65
CA LYS A 170 -8.29 -5.00 18.75
C LYS A 170 -9.31 -4.65 19.82
N ASP A 171 -8.82 -4.34 21.03
CA ASP A 171 -9.63 -3.70 22.06
C ASP A 171 -9.77 -2.19 21.84
N LYS A 172 -10.58 -1.51 22.66
CA LYS A 172 -10.76 -0.05 22.62
C LYS A 172 -9.49 0.75 22.88
N LYS A 173 -8.45 0.13 23.44
CA LYS A 173 -7.13 0.74 23.70
C LYS A 173 -6.14 0.48 22.56
N GLY A 174 -6.55 -0.23 21.51
CA GLY A 174 -5.72 -0.57 20.36
C GLY A 174 -4.82 -1.80 20.58
N ASN A 175 -5.03 -2.60 21.63
CA ASN A 175 -4.26 -3.83 21.85
C ASN A 175 -4.79 -4.94 20.94
N PHE A 176 -3.87 -5.67 20.29
CA PHE A 176 -4.22 -6.81 19.46
C PHE A 176 -4.83 -7.95 20.28
N LEU A 177 -5.86 -8.58 19.73
CA LEU A 177 -6.59 -9.68 20.35
C LEU A 177 -6.44 -10.99 19.57
N THR A 178 -6.46 -12.11 20.29
CA THR A 178 -6.70 -13.43 19.70
C THR A 178 -8.16 -13.57 19.25
N CYS A 179 -8.48 -14.64 18.50
CA CYS A 179 -9.85 -14.86 18.07
C CYS A 179 -10.82 -15.05 19.24
N ASP A 180 -10.34 -15.65 20.33
CA ASP A 180 -11.06 -15.78 21.61
C ASP A 180 -11.19 -14.46 22.40
N GLY A 181 -10.61 -13.36 21.92
CA GLY A 181 -10.67 -12.05 22.57
C GLY A 181 -9.63 -11.83 23.68
N LYS A 182 -8.60 -12.67 23.77
CA LYS A 182 -7.50 -12.49 24.75
C LYS A 182 -6.50 -11.46 24.23
N ILE A 183 -6.01 -10.59 25.11
CA ILE A 183 -4.98 -9.60 24.77
C ILE A 183 -3.67 -10.32 24.43
N ILE A 184 -3.04 -9.91 23.33
CA ILE A 184 -1.73 -10.39 22.92
C ILE A 184 -0.65 -9.41 23.40
N PRO A 185 0.29 -9.84 24.27
CA PRO A 185 1.38 -8.98 24.71
C PRO A 185 2.23 -8.51 23.52
N LYS A 186 2.58 -7.21 23.47
CA LYS A 186 3.35 -6.62 22.35
C LYS A 186 4.70 -7.33 22.14
N GLU A 187 5.32 -7.74 23.24
CA GLU A 187 6.59 -8.46 23.30
C GLU A 187 6.50 -9.80 22.56
N SER A 188 5.34 -10.46 22.63
CA SER A 188 5.12 -11.74 21.97
C SER A 188 4.98 -11.62 20.45
N LEU A 189 4.72 -10.41 19.93
CA LEU A 189 4.59 -10.11 18.50
C LEU A 189 5.92 -9.65 17.86
N LYS A 190 6.86 -9.15 18.66
CA LYS A 190 8.13 -8.61 18.16
C LYS A 190 8.91 -9.69 17.40
N GLY A 191 9.19 -9.43 16.12
CA GLY A 191 10.00 -10.30 15.27
C GLY A 191 9.37 -11.65 14.92
N LYS A 192 8.04 -11.80 15.05
CA LYS A 192 7.32 -13.02 14.64
C LYS A 192 6.51 -12.80 13.38
N TRP A 193 6.79 -13.60 12.36
CA TRP A 193 5.97 -13.66 11.15
C TRP A 193 4.60 -14.28 11.42
N LYS A 194 4.59 -15.43 12.07
CA LYS A 194 3.36 -16.13 12.47
C LYS A 194 2.99 -15.73 13.89
N ASN A 195 1.76 -15.30 14.09
CA ASN A 195 1.25 -14.92 15.39
C ASN A 195 -0.25 -15.23 15.48
N ASN A 196 -0.82 -14.94 16.65
CA ASN A 196 -2.20 -15.29 16.97
C ASN A 196 -3.15 -14.09 16.86
N LYS A 197 -2.78 -13.03 16.13
CA LYS A 197 -3.70 -11.93 15.82
C LYS A 197 -4.92 -12.49 15.12
N CYS A 198 -6.11 -12.01 15.47
CA CYS A 198 -7.32 -12.44 14.80
C CYS A 198 -7.69 -11.52 13.64
N LEU A 199 -7.92 -12.11 12.48
CA LEU A 199 -8.51 -11.43 11.33
C LEU A 199 -10.04 -11.51 11.40
N VAL A 200 -10.72 -10.37 11.38
CA VAL A 200 -12.19 -10.27 11.44
C VAL A 200 -12.73 -9.41 10.31
N ASN A 201 -14.04 -9.45 10.08
CA ASN A 201 -14.70 -8.54 9.14
C ASN A 201 -14.67 -7.11 9.67
N SER A 202 -14.69 -6.14 8.76
CA SER A 202 -14.57 -4.71 9.09
C SER A 202 -15.79 -4.08 9.80
N ASP A 203 -16.89 -4.82 9.94
CA ASP A 203 -18.11 -4.43 10.66
C ASP A 203 -18.11 -4.89 12.14
N LYS A 204 -17.02 -5.49 12.61
CA LYS A 204 -16.87 -6.06 13.96
C LYS A 204 -16.14 -5.16 14.93
#